data_AF-A0A940Z2K6-F1
#
_entry.id   AF-A0A940Z2K6-F1
#
_cell.length_a   1.000
_cell.length_b   1.000
_cell.length_c   1.000
_cell.angle_alpha   90.00
_cell.angle_beta   90.00
_cell.angle_gamma   90.00
#
_symmetry.space_group_name_H-M   'P 1'
#
loop_
_entity.id
_entity.type
_entity.pdbx_description
1 polymer ?
#
loop_
_entity_poly.entity_id
_entity_poly.type
_entity_poly.pdbx_seq_one_letter_code
_entity_poly.pdbx_strand_id
1 'polypeptide(L)'
;MIIGFFIAKIVREIVVNLLVGFGIDRGAERIGIDKTLGKLKASGMIGTIVYVLVLIPVLIAALDALNIPAISTPGRDMLAIVLNKLPSIFAASIIIILAIVIGKIIQTLLAQILIGLGFDRLLEGLGAKKVGQKTPSQVVGVIAFIYIIFFAVMEAAEVLNFQMLSNLSSQFIAFAFKVILAVVILGAGILIGNWVKRLTQGAAKERPFIANLAKAAIVVFALAIALRSLGIADEIVTLAFGLLLGSIAVAAAIAFGIGSKDIAGREVDAWVKKLKGEK
;
A
#
# COMPACT_ATOMS: atom_id res chain seq x y z
N MET A 1 -23.30 46.23 4.74
CA MET A 1 -23.04 45.00 5.53
C MET A 1 -24.29 44.27 6.00
N ILE A 2 -25.29 44.94 6.60
CA ILE A 2 -26.50 44.28 7.17
C ILE A 2 -27.25 43.41 6.14
N ILE A 3 -27.47 43.93 4.93
CA ILE A 3 -28.17 43.19 3.86
C ILE A 3 -27.40 41.93 3.43
N GLY A 4 -26.08 42.01 3.29
CA GLY A 4 -25.28 40.87 2.85
C GLY A 4 -25.12 39.78 3.91
N PHE A 5 -25.11 40.12 5.21
CA PHE A 5 -25.19 39.13 6.29
C PHE A 5 -26.52 38.36 6.25
N PHE A 6 -27.63 39.07 6.01
CA PHE A 6 -28.95 38.45 5.90
C PHE A 6 -29.02 37.50 4.69
N ILE A 7 -28.48 37.91 3.54
CA ILE A 7 -28.38 37.07 2.34
C ILE A 7 -27.55 35.81 2.62
N ALA A 8 -26.37 35.94 3.23
CA ALA A 8 -25.51 34.79 3.54
C ALA A 8 -26.22 33.76 4.43
N LYS A 9 -26.99 34.24 5.43
CA LYS A 9 -27.77 33.36 6.32
C LYS A 9 -28.90 32.63 5.57
N ILE A 10 -29.60 33.31 4.67
CA ILE A 10 -30.64 32.68 3.83
C ILE A 10 -30.02 31.60 2.93
N VAL A 11 -28.92 31.91 2.24
CA VAL A 11 -28.24 30.97 1.34
C VAL A 11 -27.77 29.73 2.11
N ARG A 12 -27.21 29.92 3.31
CA ARG A 12 -26.84 28.81 4.21
C ARG A 12 -28.03 27.89 4.47
N GLU A 13 -29.16 28.44 4.88
CA GLU A 13 -30.33 27.65 5.26
C GLU A 13 -30.90 26.89 4.06
N ILE A 14 -30.93 27.52 2.88
CA ILE A 14 -31.32 26.86 1.63
C ILE A 14 -30.40 25.68 1.33
N VAL A 15 -29.08 25.89 1.39
CA VAL A 15 -28.11 24.82 1.10
C VAL A 15 -28.21 23.68 2.11
N VAL A 16 -28.31 23.97 3.42
CA VAL A 16 -28.48 22.93 4.44
C VAL A 16 -29.74 22.11 4.17
N ASN A 17 -30.87 22.77 3.91
CA ASN A 17 -32.14 22.10 3.66
C ASN A 17 -32.10 21.24 2.39
N LEU A 18 -31.46 21.71 1.33
CA LEU A 18 -31.25 20.91 0.12
C LEU A 18 -30.39 19.68 0.39
N LEU A 19 -29.25 19.83 1.09
CA LEU A 19 -28.34 18.71 1.37
C LEU A 19 -28.98 17.65 2.30
N VAL A 20 -29.79 18.08 3.27
CA VAL A 20 -30.60 17.18 4.11
C VAL A 20 -31.64 16.46 3.26
N GLY A 21 -32.32 17.19 2.35
CA GLY A 21 -33.28 16.64 1.39
C GLY A 21 -32.69 15.57 0.47
N PHE A 22 -31.47 15.80 -0.04
CA PHE A 22 -30.69 14.84 -0.83
C PHE A 22 -30.16 13.66 0.01
N GLY A 23 -30.33 13.68 1.33
CA GLY A 23 -29.93 12.59 2.22
C GLY A 23 -28.42 12.48 2.42
N ILE A 24 -27.65 13.57 2.27
CA ILE A 24 -26.20 13.57 2.50
C ILE A 24 -25.87 13.11 3.92
N ASP A 25 -26.65 13.52 4.91
CA ASP A 25 -26.44 13.12 6.30
C ASP A 25 -26.61 11.60 6.49
N ARG A 26 -27.64 11.00 5.86
CA ARG A 26 -27.85 9.54 5.87
C ARG A 26 -26.72 8.80 5.15
N GLY A 27 -26.20 9.37 4.07
CA GLY A 27 -25.04 8.86 3.36
C GLY A 27 -23.78 8.86 4.24
N ALA A 28 -23.54 9.97 4.95
CA ALA A 28 -22.41 10.16 5.87
C ALA A 28 -22.44 9.20 7.07
N GLU A 29 -23.62 8.93 7.62
CA GLU A 29 -23.82 7.93 8.69
C GLU A 29 -23.47 6.51 8.21
N ARG A 30 -23.87 6.14 6.98
CA ARG A 30 -23.57 4.83 6.40
C ARG A 30 -22.08 4.57 6.18
N ILE A 31 -21.26 5.62 6.15
CA ILE A 31 -19.81 5.55 5.99
C ILE A 31 -19.06 5.83 7.30
N GLY A 32 -19.78 6.08 8.40
CA GLY A 32 -19.20 6.23 9.74
C GLY A 32 -18.48 7.56 9.98
N ILE A 33 -18.72 8.56 9.11
CA ILE A 33 -18.13 9.91 9.23
C ILE A 33 -18.76 10.69 10.39
N ASP A 34 -20.00 10.37 10.75
CA ASP A 34 -20.73 10.93 11.90
C ASP A 34 -19.96 10.75 13.23
N LYS A 35 -19.28 9.61 13.40
CA LYS A 35 -18.49 9.32 14.61
C LYS A 35 -17.29 10.25 14.78
N THR A 36 -16.77 10.81 13.70
CA THR A 36 -15.62 11.72 13.71
C THR A 36 -16.05 13.19 13.82
N LEU A 37 -17.24 13.53 13.33
CA LEU A 37 -17.79 14.90 13.31
C LEU A 37 -18.61 15.26 14.56
N GLY A 38 -18.92 14.30 15.43
CA GLY A 38 -19.63 14.54 16.68
C GLY A 38 -21.06 15.05 16.46
N LYS A 39 -21.47 16.12 17.18
CA LYS A 39 -22.83 16.71 17.04
C LYS A 39 -23.03 17.51 15.74
N LEU A 40 -21.98 17.73 14.94
CA LEU A 40 -22.05 18.51 13.71
C LEU A 40 -22.38 17.59 12.54
N LYS A 41 -23.57 17.76 11.96
CA LYS A 41 -23.98 17.06 10.72
C LYS A 41 -23.17 17.57 9.53
N ALA A 42 -22.92 16.69 8.55
CA ALA A 42 -22.19 17.03 7.32
C ALA A 42 -22.88 18.17 6.55
N SER A 43 -24.21 18.14 6.46
CA SER A 43 -25.02 19.21 5.86
C SER A 43 -24.77 20.58 6.51
N GLY A 44 -24.71 20.63 7.85
CA GLY A 44 -24.46 21.85 8.62
C GLY A 44 -23.06 22.41 8.44
N MET A 45 -22.05 21.54 8.29
CA MET A 45 -20.68 21.96 7.98
C MET A 45 -20.59 22.59 6.60
N ILE A 46 -21.14 21.94 5.57
CA ILE A 46 -21.15 22.46 4.21
C ILE A 46 -21.93 23.78 4.16
N GLY A 47 -23.07 23.87 4.83
CA GLY A 47 -23.83 25.12 4.94
C GLY A 47 -23.04 26.25 5.60
N THR A 48 -22.23 25.94 6.62
CA THR A 48 -21.37 26.93 7.27
C THR A 48 -20.22 27.39 6.37
N ILE A 49 -19.64 26.48 5.57
CA ILE A 49 -18.64 26.83 4.56
C ILE A 49 -19.27 27.74 3.50
N VAL A 50 -20.45 27.41 2.99
CA VAL A 50 -21.17 28.24 2.01
C VAL A 50 -21.51 29.61 2.60
N TYR A 51 -21.95 29.67 3.86
CA TYR A 51 -22.18 30.93 4.55
C TYR A 51 -20.94 31.83 4.55
N VAL A 52 -19.77 31.28 4.92
CA VAL A 52 -18.50 32.01 4.91
C VAL A 52 -18.14 32.45 3.49
N LEU A 53 -18.32 31.58 2.49
CA LEU A 53 -18.04 31.89 1.08
C LEU A 53 -18.93 32.99 0.51
N VAL A 54 -20.17 33.15 1.00
CA VAL A 54 -21.05 34.25 0.60
C VAL A 54 -20.75 35.52 1.41
N LEU A 55 -20.33 35.38 2.66
CA LEU A 55 -19.99 36.51 3.55
C LEU A 55 -18.70 37.21 3.13
N ILE A 56 -17.68 36.47 2.70
CA ILE A 56 -16.38 37.02 2.27
C ILE A 56 -16.54 38.07 1.15
N PRO A 57 -17.24 37.81 0.02
CA PRO A 57 -17.50 38.81 -1.01
C PRO A 57 -18.20 40.06 -0.48
N VAL A 58 -19.18 39.90 0.41
CA VAL A 58 -19.90 41.01 1.04
C VAL A 58 -18.95 41.87 1.87
N LEU A 59 -18.02 41.24 2.59
CA LEU A 59 -17.03 41.92 3.40
C LEU A 59 -15.99 42.65 2.52
N ILE A 60 -15.51 42.01 1.45
CA ILE A 60 -14.61 42.62 0.46
C ILE A 60 -15.28 43.85 -0.18
N ALA A 61 -16.54 43.73 -0.61
CA ALA A 61 -17.30 44.84 -1.19
C ALA A 61 -17.48 46.01 -0.20
N ALA A 62 -17.63 45.72 1.10
CA ALA A 62 -17.69 46.74 2.13
C ALA A 62 -16.32 47.43 2.34
N LEU A 63 -15.21 46.68 2.30
CA LEU A 63 -13.86 47.23 2.37
C LEU A 63 -13.49 48.07 1.14
N ASP A 64 -13.95 47.65 -0.05
CA ASP A 64 -13.84 48.42 -1.30
C ASP A 64 -14.62 49.74 -1.19
N ALA A 65 -15.85 49.71 -0.66
CA ALA A 65 -16.66 50.91 -0.44
C ALA A 65 -16.05 51.86 0.59
N LEU A 66 -15.28 51.33 1.56
CA LEU A 66 -14.48 52.11 2.51
C LEU A 66 -13.17 52.64 1.91
N ASN A 67 -12.89 52.33 0.64
CA ASN A 67 -11.70 52.73 -0.11
C ASN A 67 -10.39 52.30 0.58
N ILE A 68 -10.30 51.02 0.97
CA ILE A 68 -9.09 50.42 1.58
C ILE A 68 -8.53 49.30 0.66
N PRO A 69 -7.90 49.64 -0.49
CA PRO A 69 -7.45 48.66 -1.48
C PRO A 69 -6.37 47.70 -0.97
N ALA A 70 -5.59 48.15 0.01
CA ALA A 70 -4.50 47.38 0.62
C ALA A 70 -4.99 46.07 1.30
N ILE A 71 -6.26 45.98 1.65
CA ILE A 71 -6.86 44.80 2.31
C ILE A 71 -7.84 44.08 1.36
N SER A 72 -8.61 44.83 0.57
CA SER A 72 -9.62 44.24 -0.30
C SER A 72 -9.02 43.53 -1.53
N THR A 73 -7.88 43.99 -2.06
CA THR A 73 -7.23 43.36 -3.23
C THR A 73 -6.73 41.95 -2.93
N PRO A 74 -5.90 41.70 -1.91
CA PRO A 74 -5.50 40.33 -1.56
C PRO A 74 -6.70 39.45 -1.19
N GLY A 75 -7.73 40.01 -0.54
CA GLY A 75 -8.96 39.28 -0.21
C GLY A 75 -9.74 38.83 -1.46
N ARG A 76 -9.84 39.69 -2.48
CA ARG A 76 -10.49 39.36 -3.76
C ARG A 76 -9.70 38.30 -4.53
N ASP A 77 -8.37 38.39 -4.54
CA ASP A 77 -7.51 37.39 -5.20
C ASP A 77 -7.64 36.02 -4.54
N MET A 78 -7.67 35.97 -3.20
CA MET A 78 -7.93 34.73 -2.47
C MET A 78 -9.32 34.16 -2.76
N LEU A 79 -10.35 35.01 -2.81
CA LEU A 79 -11.70 34.59 -3.18
C LEU A 79 -11.73 34.01 -4.60
N ALA A 80 -11.08 34.68 -5.56
CA ALA A 80 -11.01 34.22 -6.94
C ALA A 80 -10.33 32.85 -7.05
N ILE A 81 -9.21 32.63 -6.32
CA ILE A 81 -8.55 31.32 -6.26
C ILE A 81 -9.51 30.24 -5.73
N VAL A 82 -10.24 30.50 -4.65
CA VAL A 82 -11.18 29.54 -4.06
C VAL A 82 -12.35 29.24 -5.00
N LEU A 83 -12.96 30.27 -5.61
CA LEU A 83 -14.07 30.11 -6.55
C LEU A 83 -13.64 29.34 -7.81
N ASN A 84 -12.43 29.62 -8.33
CA ASN A 84 -11.87 28.90 -9.48
C ASN A 84 -11.56 27.43 -9.17
N LYS A 85 -11.36 27.07 -7.90
CA LYS A 85 -11.18 25.68 -7.47
C LYS A 85 -12.50 24.93 -7.23
N LEU A 86 -13.65 25.61 -7.12
CA LEU A 86 -14.94 24.96 -6.90
C LEU A 86 -15.26 23.86 -7.94
N PRO A 87 -15.07 24.04 -9.26
CA PRO A 87 -15.29 22.99 -10.23
C PRO A 87 -14.41 21.74 -9.96
N SER A 88 -13.13 21.95 -9.64
CA SER A 88 -12.20 20.86 -9.32
C SER A 88 -12.56 20.14 -8.03
N ILE A 89 -13.05 20.86 -7.01
CA ILE A 89 -13.53 20.28 -5.75
C ILE A 89 -14.76 19.40 -6.01
N PHE A 90 -15.66 19.84 -6.87
CA PHE A 90 -16.82 19.05 -7.26
C PHE A 90 -16.42 17.77 -8.01
N ALA A 91 -15.51 17.88 -8.99
CA ALA A 91 -14.98 16.73 -9.72
C ALA A 91 -14.26 15.73 -8.79
N ALA A 92 -13.37 16.22 -7.90
CA ALA A 92 -12.69 15.40 -6.90
C ALA A 92 -13.69 14.70 -5.96
N SER A 93 -14.75 15.40 -5.54
CA SER A 93 -15.80 14.81 -4.69
C SER A 93 -16.52 13.67 -5.40
N ILE A 94 -16.84 13.81 -6.69
CA ILE A 94 -17.46 12.75 -7.50
C ILE A 94 -16.54 11.53 -7.57
N ILE A 95 -15.24 11.73 -7.83
CA ILE A 95 -14.25 10.64 -7.90
C ILE A 95 -14.24 9.83 -6.60
N ILE A 96 -14.17 10.51 -5.44
CA ILE A 96 -14.18 9.84 -4.12
C ILE A 96 -15.49 9.08 -3.89
N ILE A 97 -16.64 9.69 -4.21
CA ILE A 97 -17.95 9.03 -4.04
C ILE A 97 -18.01 7.75 -4.89
N LEU A 98 -17.63 7.84 -6.17
CA LEU A 98 -17.61 6.69 -7.07
C LEU A 98 -16.66 5.60 -6.57
N ALA A 99 -15.47 5.98 -6.11
CA ALA A 99 -14.50 5.04 -5.58
C ALA A 99 -14.99 4.30 -4.33
N ILE A 100 -15.74 4.96 -3.44
CA ILE A 100 -16.35 4.29 -2.27
C ILE A 100 -17.38 3.25 -2.73
N VAL A 101 -18.21 3.59 -3.71
CA VAL A 101 -19.23 2.68 -4.25
C VAL A 101 -18.57 1.48 -4.94
N ILE A 102 -17.67 1.73 -5.89
CA ILE A 102 -16.96 0.71 -6.65
C ILE A 102 -16.09 -0.13 -5.71
N GLY A 103 -15.37 0.51 -4.79
CA GLY A 103 -14.52 -0.15 -3.82
C GLY A 103 -15.28 -1.13 -2.93
N LYS A 104 -16.46 -0.78 -2.44
CA LYS A 104 -17.30 -1.68 -1.64
C LYS A 104 -17.79 -2.89 -2.44
N ILE A 105 -18.11 -2.68 -3.72
CA ILE A 105 -18.51 -3.77 -4.63
C ILE A 105 -17.31 -4.71 -4.82
N ILE A 106 -16.15 -4.17 -5.19
CA ILE A 106 -14.93 -4.95 -5.44
C ILE A 106 -14.47 -5.69 -4.18
N GLN A 107 -14.51 -5.05 -3.01
CA GLN A 107 -14.22 -5.68 -1.72
C GLN A 107 -15.04 -6.96 -1.51
N THR A 108 -16.35 -6.85 -1.73
CA THR A 108 -17.28 -7.96 -1.53
C THR A 108 -17.05 -9.05 -2.56
N LEU A 109 -16.90 -8.69 -3.84
CA LEU A 109 -16.67 -9.62 -4.93
C LEU A 109 -15.35 -10.38 -4.75
N LEU A 110 -14.24 -9.68 -4.46
CA LEU A 110 -12.95 -10.32 -4.23
C LEU A 110 -12.99 -11.29 -3.04
N ALA A 111 -13.63 -10.89 -1.94
CA ALA A 111 -13.78 -11.77 -0.78
C ALA A 111 -14.58 -13.03 -1.15
N GLN A 112 -15.69 -12.89 -1.89
CA GLN A 112 -16.52 -14.02 -2.33
C GLN A 112 -15.78 -14.96 -3.28
N ILE A 113 -15.04 -14.41 -4.25
CA ILE A 113 -14.24 -15.19 -5.20
C ILE A 113 -13.16 -15.98 -4.47
N LEU A 114 -12.41 -15.34 -3.56
CA LEU A 114 -11.35 -16.01 -2.80
C LEU A 114 -11.90 -17.11 -1.88
N ILE A 115 -13.05 -16.89 -1.25
CA ILE A 115 -13.76 -17.91 -0.47
C ILE A 115 -14.16 -19.08 -1.38
N GLY A 116 -14.74 -18.79 -2.56
CA GLY A 116 -15.15 -19.79 -3.55
C GLY A 116 -13.98 -20.64 -4.08
N LEU A 117 -12.80 -20.05 -4.21
CA LEU A 117 -11.55 -20.74 -4.60
C LEU A 117 -10.92 -21.55 -3.46
N GLY A 118 -11.46 -21.49 -2.25
CA GLY A 118 -10.91 -22.19 -1.09
C GLY A 118 -9.63 -21.56 -0.52
N PHE A 119 -9.39 -20.27 -0.79
CA PHE A 119 -8.22 -19.54 -0.28
C PHE A 119 -8.11 -19.61 1.25
N ASP A 120 -9.25 -19.51 1.94
CA ASP A 120 -9.31 -19.63 3.40
C ASP A 120 -8.82 -21.01 3.89
N ARG A 121 -9.18 -22.10 3.20
CA ARG A 121 -8.76 -23.47 3.56
C ARG A 121 -7.27 -23.69 3.32
N LEU A 122 -6.74 -23.15 2.22
CA LEU A 122 -5.32 -23.23 1.89
C LEU A 122 -4.47 -22.51 2.94
N LEU A 123 -4.89 -21.31 3.35
CA LEU A 123 -4.20 -20.53 4.37
C LEU A 123 -4.33 -21.12 5.77
N GLU A 124 -5.50 -21.65 6.14
CA GLU A 124 -5.67 -22.40 7.40
C GLU A 124 -4.73 -23.62 7.45
N GLY A 125 -4.55 -24.34 6.35
CA GLY A 125 -3.58 -25.45 6.24
C GLY A 125 -2.11 -25.03 6.36
N LEU A 126 -1.81 -23.74 6.16
CA LEU A 126 -0.49 -23.14 6.39
C LEU A 126 -0.35 -22.53 7.78
N GLY A 127 -1.36 -22.64 8.64
CA GLY A 127 -1.37 -22.11 10.00
C GLY A 127 -1.78 -20.64 10.11
N ALA A 128 -2.27 -20.02 9.03
CA ALA A 128 -2.82 -18.67 9.09
C ALA A 128 -4.19 -18.71 9.77
N LYS A 129 -4.28 -18.11 10.96
CA LYS A 129 -5.54 -17.99 11.71
C LYS A 129 -6.31 -16.74 11.29
N LYS A 130 -7.61 -16.73 11.58
CA LYS A 130 -8.48 -15.56 11.42
C LYS A 130 -7.86 -14.35 12.13
N VAL A 131 -7.86 -13.20 11.45
CA VAL A 131 -7.40 -11.93 12.03
C VAL A 131 -8.62 -11.28 12.69
N GLY A 132 -8.75 -11.44 14.00
CA GLY A 132 -9.96 -11.08 14.73
C GLY A 132 -11.17 -11.91 14.27
N GLN A 133 -12.22 -11.24 13.80
CA GLN A 133 -13.45 -11.85 13.29
C GLN A 133 -13.43 -12.10 11.77
N LYS A 134 -12.41 -11.62 11.04
CA LYS A 134 -12.37 -11.66 9.57
C LYS A 134 -11.59 -12.88 9.05
N THR A 135 -12.10 -13.51 8.00
CA THR A 135 -11.35 -14.56 7.29
C THR A 135 -10.24 -13.96 6.43
N PRO A 136 -9.17 -14.71 6.10
CA PRO A 136 -8.10 -14.21 5.24
C PRO A 136 -8.61 -13.61 3.92
N SER A 137 -9.60 -14.25 3.27
CA SER A 137 -10.24 -13.73 2.06
C SER A 137 -10.92 -12.37 2.27
N GLN A 138 -11.58 -12.18 3.42
CA GLN A 138 -12.20 -10.90 3.78
C GLN A 138 -11.15 -9.83 4.08
N VAL A 139 -10.00 -10.20 4.65
CA VAL A 139 -8.88 -9.28 4.86
C VAL A 139 -8.34 -8.79 3.51
N VAL A 140 -8.15 -9.68 2.54
CA VAL A 140 -7.74 -9.31 1.18
C VAL A 140 -8.75 -8.37 0.54
N GLY A 141 -10.05 -8.63 0.67
CA GLY A 141 -11.10 -7.72 0.20
C GLY A 141 -11.00 -6.32 0.82
N VAL A 142 -10.74 -6.23 2.14
CA VAL A 142 -10.55 -4.94 2.83
C VAL A 142 -9.28 -4.24 2.36
N ILE A 143 -8.19 -4.97 2.14
CA ILE A 143 -6.95 -4.40 1.59
C ILE A 143 -7.22 -3.81 0.20
N ALA A 144 -7.95 -4.52 -0.65
CA ALA A 144 -8.35 -4.01 -1.97
C ALA A 144 -9.20 -2.75 -1.87
N PHE A 145 -10.17 -2.69 -0.93
CA PHE A 145 -10.94 -1.48 -0.67
C PHE A 145 -10.06 -0.30 -0.28
N ILE A 146 -9.17 -0.48 0.70
CA ILE A 146 -8.25 0.56 1.17
C ILE A 146 -7.42 1.07 -0.01
N TYR A 147 -6.92 0.15 -0.83
CA TYR A 147 -6.11 0.47 -2.00
C TYR A 147 -6.87 1.30 -3.04
N ILE A 148 -8.14 0.95 -3.33
CA ILE A 148 -9.01 1.71 -4.24
C ILE A 148 -9.29 3.12 -3.70
N ILE A 149 -9.57 3.25 -2.40
CA ILE A 149 -9.77 4.58 -1.78
C ILE A 149 -8.51 5.41 -1.85
N PHE A 150 -7.34 4.81 -1.57
CA PHE A 150 -6.06 5.52 -1.63
C PHE A 150 -5.75 6.01 -3.05
N PHE A 151 -6.03 5.18 -4.05
CA PHE A 151 -5.94 5.56 -5.47
C PHE A 151 -6.88 6.72 -5.81
N ALA A 152 -8.13 6.68 -5.34
CA ALA A 152 -9.09 7.76 -5.56
C ALA A 152 -8.69 9.08 -4.87
N VAL A 153 -8.04 9.01 -3.70
CA VAL A 153 -7.49 10.19 -3.02
C VAL A 153 -6.34 10.80 -3.83
N MET A 154 -5.51 9.99 -4.47
CA MET A 154 -4.46 10.47 -5.36
C MET A 154 -5.04 11.20 -6.58
N GLU A 155 -6.01 10.59 -7.27
CA GLU A 155 -6.73 11.21 -8.39
C GLU A 155 -7.44 12.50 -7.98
N ALA A 156 -8.11 12.50 -6.82
CA ALA A 156 -8.73 13.70 -6.27
C ALA A 156 -7.70 14.80 -5.98
N ALA A 157 -6.52 14.45 -5.44
CA ALA A 157 -5.44 15.38 -5.19
C ALA A 157 -4.87 15.95 -6.50
N GLU A 158 -4.75 15.14 -7.55
CA GLU A 158 -4.32 15.57 -8.88
C GLU A 158 -5.31 16.53 -9.53
N VAL A 159 -6.61 16.22 -9.50
CA VAL A 159 -7.68 17.12 -9.97
C VAL A 159 -7.65 18.46 -9.22
N LEU A 160 -7.36 18.45 -7.92
CA LEU A 160 -7.19 19.66 -7.11
C LEU A 160 -5.87 20.41 -7.39
N ASN A 161 -4.97 19.83 -8.18
CA ASN A 161 -3.60 20.28 -8.48
C ASN A 161 -2.68 20.30 -7.25
N PHE A 162 -2.86 19.36 -6.32
CA PHE A 162 -1.95 19.14 -5.20
C PHE A 162 -0.83 18.18 -5.60
N GLN A 163 0.07 18.65 -6.46
CA GLN A 163 1.13 17.82 -7.07
C GLN A 163 2.00 17.10 -6.03
N MET A 164 2.38 17.79 -4.95
CA MET A 164 3.20 17.19 -3.89
C MET A 164 2.45 16.05 -3.19
N LEU A 165 1.16 16.22 -2.92
CA LEU A 165 0.34 15.20 -2.27
C LEU A 165 0.11 14.00 -3.20
N SER A 166 -0.14 14.24 -4.49
CA SER A 166 -0.24 13.18 -5.50
C SER A 166 1.08 12.39 -5.61
N ASN A 167 2.21 13.07 -5.70
CA ASN A 167 3.53 12.44 -5.79
C ASN A 167 3.85 11.57 -4.55
N LEU A 168 3.59 12.10 -3.35
CA LEU A 168 3.78 11.33 -2.11
C LEU A 168 2.86 10.11 -2.08
N SER A 169 1.57 10.27 -2.39
CA SER A 169 0.61 9.17 -2.46
C SER A 169 1.01 8.10 -3.47
N SER A 170 1.52 8.48 -4.64
CA SER A 170 2.00 7.56 -5.67
C SER A 170 3.19 6.73 -5.19
N GLN A 171 4.15 7.34 -4.47
CA GLN A 171 5.25 6.62 -3.85
C GLN A 171 4.79 5.62 -2.78
N PHE A 172 3.80 6.01 -1.96
CA PHE A 172 3.18 5.10 -0.98
C PHE A 172 2.50 3.90 -1.65
N ILE A 173 1.82 4.13 -2.77
CA ILE A 173 1.19 3.06 -3.55
C ILE A 173 2.25 2.10 -4.12
N ALA A 174 3.32 2.64 -4.71
CA ALA A 174 4.41 1.82 -5.23
C ALA A 174 5.06 0.99 -4.11
N PHE A 175 5.23 1.57 -2.93
CA PHE A 175 5.70 0.85 -1.75
C PHE A 175 4.72 -0.23 -1.30
N ALA A 176 3.42 0.03 -1.27
CA ALA A 176 2.41 -0.96 -0.92
C ALA A 176 2.45 -2.18 -1.87
N PHE A 177 2.65 -1.97 -3.17
CA PHE A 177 2.86 -3.08 -4.11
C PHE A 177 4.12 -3.89 -3.82
N LYS A 178 5.23 -3.21 -3.51
CA LYS A 178 6.47 -3.89 -3.08
C LYS A 178 6.24 -4.76 -1.85
N VAL A 179 5.44 -4.28 -0.88
CA VAL A 179 5.05 -5.07 0.30
C VAL A 179 4.27 -6.32 -0.09
N ILE A 180 3.29 -6.21 -0.98
CA ILE A 180 2.53 -7.36 -1.47
C ILE A 180 3.45 -8.36 -2.16
N LEU A 181 4.34 -7.89 -3.05
CA LEU A 181 5.31 -8.74 -3.74
C LEU A 181 6.22 -9.45 -2.75
N ALA A 182 6.73 -8.77 -1.73
CA ALA A 182 7.56 -9.36 -0.69
C ALA A 182 6.83 -10.48 0.07
N VAL A 183 5.56 -10.26 0.43
CA VAL A 183 4.72 -11.27 1.09
C VAL A 183 4.49 -12.48 0.18
N VAL A 184 4.22 -12.26 -1.11
CA VAL A 184 4.04 -13.33 -2.09
C VAL A 184 5.33 -14.14 -2.26
N ILE A 185 6.47 -13.48 -2.40
CA ILE A 185 7.79 -14.11 -2.52
C ILE A 185 8.10 -14.95 -1.28
N LEU A 186 7.87 -14.41 -0.08
CA LEU A 186 8.10 -15.13 1.17
C LEU A 186 7.16 -16.33 1.31
N GLY A 187 5.87 -16.16 0.98
CA GLY A 187 4.88 -17.23 0.98
C GLY A 187 5.25 -18.36 0.02
N ALA A 188 5.65 -18.02 -1.21
CA ALA A 188 6.15 -18.98 -2.19
C ALA A 188 7.41 -19.72 -1.69
N GLY A 189 8.35 -18.99 -1.08
CA GLY A 189 9.54 -19.58 -0.49
C GLY A 189 9.25 -20.59 0.61
N ILE A 190 8.29 -20.31 1.48
CA ILE A 190 7.85 -21.24 2.53
C ILE A 190 7.19 -22.48 1.92
N LEU A 191 6.35 -22.31 0.90
CA LEU A 191 5.70 -23.42 0.18
C LEU A 191 6.74 -24.33 -0.47
N ILE A 192 7.67 -23.76 -1.23
CA ILE A 192 8.74 -24.49 -1.92
C ILE A 192 9.64 -25.17 -0.88
N GLY A 193 10.03 -24.47 0.19
CA GLY A 193 10.86 -25.03 1.26
C GLY A 193 10.19 -26.22 1.97
N ASN A 194 8.88 -26.14 2.21
CA ASN A 194 8.11 -27.26 2.76
C ASN A 194 8.02 -28.44 1.78
N TRP A 195 7.85 -28.17 0.49
CA TRP A 195 7.81 -29.21 -0.54
C TRP A 195 9.16 -29.94 -0.65
N VAL A 196 10.26 -29.18 -0.71
CA VAL A 196 11.63 -29.72 -0.74
C VAL A 196 11.92 -30.52 0.53
N LYS A 197 11.50 -30.06 1.71
CA LYS A 197 11.62 -30.82 2.96
C LYS A 197 10.95 -32.19 2.85
N ARG A 198 9.75 -32.27 2.29
CA ARG A 198 9.02 -33.55 2.14
C ARG A 198 9.73 -34.50 1.18
N LEU A 199 10.23 -34.00 0.05
CA LEU A 199 10.99 -34.79 -0.92
C LEU A 199 12.29 -35.34 -0.32
N THR A 200 13.03 -34.49 0.40
CA THR A 200 14.29 -34.89 1.04
C THR A 200 14.08 -35.80 2.26
N GLN A 201 12.99 -35.64 3.01
CA GLN A 201 12.63 -36.59 4.09
C GLN A 201 12.28 -37.98 3.54
N GLY A 202 11.67 -38.06 2.36
CA GLY A 202 11.40 -39.34 1.69
C GLY A 202 12.67 -40.05 1.22
N ALA A 203 13.66 -39.30 0.72
CA ALA A 203 14.92 -39.83 0.20
C ALA A 203 16.00 -40.08 1.28
N ALA A 204 16.04 -39.28 2.35
CA ALA A 204 17.06 -39.32 3.39
C ALA A 204 16.48 -39.71 4.76
N LYS A 205 15.89 -40.91 4.84
CA LYS A 205 15.26 -41.46 6.07
C LYS A 205 16.16 -41.39 7.31
N GLU A 206 17.48 -41.50 7.14
CA GLU A 206 18.44 -41.56 8.25
C GLU A 206 18.99 -40.19 8.72
N ARG A 207 18.75 -39.09 7.99
CA ARG A 207 19.28 -37.77 8.35
C ARG A 207 18.24 -36.65 8.24
N PRO A 208 17.29 -36.56 9.19
CA PRO A 208 16.24 -35.54 9.19
C PRO A 208 16.79 -34.09 9.24
N PHE A 209 18.05 -33.91 9.68
CA PHE A 209 18.74 -32.63 9.67
C PHE A 209 18.92 -32.05 8.25
N ILE A 210 19.21 -32.87 7.24
CA ILE A 210 19.47 -32.41 5.87
C ILE A 210 18.21 -31.78 5.26
N ALA A 211 17.05 -32.39 5.50
CA ALA A 211 15.78 -31.86 5.00
C ALA A 211 15.39 -30.52 5.66
N ASN A 212 15.69 -30.37 6.96
CA ASN A 212 15.49 -29.10 7.66
C ASN A 212 16.45 -28.02 7.16
N LEU A 213 17.71 -28.37 6.89
CA LEU A 213 18.72 -27.45 6.36
C LEU A 213 18.35 -26.96 4.96
N ALA A 214 17.90 -27.87 4.08
CA ALA A 214 17.45 -27.52 2.73
C ALA A 214 16.25 -26.56 2.76
N LYS A 215 15.25 -26.83 3.62
CA LYS A 215 14.14 -25.90 3.84
C LYS A 215 14.63 -24.55 4.36
N ALA A 216 15.49 -24.55 5.38
CA ALA A 216 16.00 -23.33 5.99
C ALA A 216 16.73 -22.47 4.95
N ALA A 217 17.56 -23.08 4.10
CA ALA A 217 18.22 -22.40 3.00
C ALA A 217 17.21 -21.72 2.06
N ILE A 218 16.20 -22.45 1.58
CA ILE A 218 15.18 -21.89 0.67
C ILE A 218 14.42 -20.73 1.31
N VAL A 219 14.00 -20.87 2.57
CA VAL A 219 13.26 -19.81 3.29
C VAL A 219 14.14 -18.59 3.52
N VAL A 220 15.41 -18.78 3.87
CA VAL A 220 16.39 -17.69 4.05
C VAL A 220 16.65 -16.95 2.73
N PHE A 221 16.76 -17.67 1.61
CA PHE A 221 16.86 -17.06 0.28
C PHE A 221 15.58 -16.28 -0.09
N ALA A 222 14.41 -16.87 0.13
CA ALA A 222 13.15 -16.19 -0.15
C ALA A 222 12.98 -14.94 0.72
N LEU A 223 13.41 -14.98 1.98
CA LEU A 223 13.46 -13.82 2.86
C LEU A 223 14.39 -12.74 2.30
N ALA A 224 15.58 -13.10 1.81
CA ALA A 224 16.51 -12.16 1.18
C ALA A 224 15.88 -11.44 -0.02
N ILE A 225 15.26 -12.21 -0.92
CA ILE A 225 14.61 -11.68 -2.12
C ILE A 225 13.41 -10.81 -1.74
N ALA A 226 12.62 -11.23 -0.75
CA ALA A 226 11.50 -10.46 -0.23
C ALA A 226 11.95 -9.12 0.37
N LEU A 227 12.99 -9.13 1.22
CA LEU A 227 13.57 -7.91 1.81
C LEU A 227 14.10 -6.95 0.73
N ARG A 228 14.81 -7.48 -0.27
CA ARG A 228 15.26 -6.70 -1.44
C ARG A 228 14.09 -6.15 -2.27
N SER A 229 12.99 -6.89 -2.40
CA SER A 229 11.83 -6.41 -3.15
C SER A 229 11.13 -5.23 -2.47
N LEU A 230 11.26 -5.09 -1.15
CA LEU A 230 10.73 -3.94 -0.39
C LEU A 230 11.46 -2.63 -0.71
N GLY A 231 12.68 -2.67 -1.26
CA GLY A 231 13.51 -1.48 -1.42
C GLY A 231 14.15 -1.01 -0.11
N ILE A 232 14.03 -1.80 0.97
CA ILE A 232 14.58 -1.45 2.28
C ILE A 232 16.02 -1.89 2.31
N ALA A 233 16.93 -0.92 2.14
CA ALA A 233 18.36 -1.14 2.22
C ALA A 233 18.83 -2.31 1.34
N ASP A 234 18.38 -2.32 0.08
CA ASP A 234 18.70 -3.38 -0.90
C ASP A 234 20.19 -3.67 -0.97
N GLU A 235 21.02 -2.64 -0.86
CA GLU A 235 22.47 -2.74 -0.82
C GLU A 235 22.97 -3.49 0.43
N ILE A 236 22.43 -3.20 1.61
CA ILE A 236 22.78 -3.90 2.86
C ILE A 236 22.40 -5.38 2.75
N VAL A 237 21.21 -5.68 2.26
CA VAL A 237 20.75 -7.07 2.08
C VAL A 237 21.63 -7.80 1.06
N THR A 238 21.88 -7.18 -0.09
CA THR A 238 22.70 -7.77 -1.16
C THR A 238 24.14 -8.01 -0.68
N LEU A 239 24.72 -7.04 0.04
CA LEU A 239 26.06 -7.16 0.59
C LEU A 239 26.13 -8.25 1.67
N ALA A 240 25.21 -8.25 2.64
CA ALA A 240 25.20 -9.23 3.72
C ALA A 240 25.04 -10.67 3.20
N PHE A 241 24.10 -10.89 2.27
CA PHE A 241 23.91 -12.20 1.64
C PHE A 241 25.07 -12.57 0.72
N GLY A 242 25.59 -11.62 -0.06
CA GLY A 242 26.76 -11.82 -0.90
C GLY A 242 27.99 -12.23 -0.08
N LEU A 243 28.22 -11.59 1.06
CA LEU A 243 29.31 -11.93 1.98
C LEU A 243 29.07 -13.27 2.68
N LEU A 244 27.85 -13.56 3.13
CA LEU A 244 27.51 -14.86 3.74
C LEU A 244 27.76 -16.00 2.74
N LEU A 245 27.16 -15.92 1.56
CA LEU A 245 27.33 -16.93 0.52
C LEU A 245 28.77 -16.99 0.02
N GLY A 246 29.43 -15.84 -0.11
CA GLY A 246 30.84 -15.74 -0.44
C GLY A 246 31.71 -16.45 0.58
N SER A 247 31.45 -16.27 1.88
CA SER A 247 32.19 -16.96 2.95
C SER A 247 31.98 -18.47 2.93
N ILE A 248 30.74 -18.93 2.69
CA ILE A 248 30.43 -20.35 2.55
C ILE A 248 31.11 -20.94 1.31
N ALA A 249 31.10 -20.22 0.19
CA ALA A 249 31.75 -20.63 -1.05
C ALA A 249 33.28 -20.73 -0.86
N VAL A 250 33.91 -19.75 -0.20
CA VAL A 250 35.34 -19.78 0.14
C VAL A 250 35.65 -20.93 1.10
N ALA A 251 34.86 -21.12 2.15
CA ALA A 251 35.05 -22.22 3.09
C ALA A 251 34.93 -23.58 2.40
N ALA A 252 33.95 -23.76 1.51
CA ALA A 252 33.80 -24.96 0.70
C ALA A 252 34.99 -25.15 -0.25
N ALA A 253 35.42 -24.10 -0.96
CA ALA A 253 36.57 -24.13 -1.85
C ALA A 253 37.86 -24.55 -1.12
N ILE A 254 38.08 -24.05 0.10
CA ILE A 254 39.23 -24.43 0.94
C ILE A 254 39.08 -25.88 1.43
N ALA A 255 37.91 -26.27 1.93
CA ALA A 255 37.66 -27.63 2.43
C ALA A 255 37.86 -28.69 1.33
N PHE A 256 37.32 -28.45 0.14
CA PHE A 256 37.53 -29.32 -1.02
C PHE A 256 38.97 -29.25 -1.53
N GLY A 257 39.53 -28.05 -1.70
CA GLY A 257 40.88 -27.87 -2.25
C GLY A 257 41.97 -28.53 -1.41
N ILE A 258 41.88 -28.42 -0.09
CA ILE A 258 42.80 -29.12 0.82
C ILE A 258 42.45 -30.61 0.89
N GLY A 259 41.16 -30.96 1.00
CA GLY A 259 40.72 -32.36 1.14
C GLY A 259 40.98 -33.24 -0.08
N SER A 260 41.01 -32.68 -1.29
CA SER A 260 41.26 -33.42 -2.54
C SER A 260 42.72 -33.35 -3.01
N LYS A 261 43.60 -32.62 -2.32
CA LYS A 261 44.99 -32.39 -2.73
C LYS A 261 45.73 -33.69 -3.02
N ASP A 262 45.64 -34.67 -2.12
CA ASP A 262 46.38 -35.94 -2.25
C ASP A 262 45.82 -36.82 -3.37
N ILE A 263 44.51 -36.76 -3.60
CA ILE A 263 43.85 -37.52 -4.68
C ILE A 263 44.23 -36.92 -6.04
N ALA A 264 44.14 -35.60 -6.18
CA ALA A 264 44.53 -34.90 -7.38
C ALA A 264 46.04 -35.07 -7.69
N GLY A 265 46.88 -35.03 -6.66
CA GLY A 265 48.33 -35.26 -6.80
C GLY A 265 48.64 -36.65 -7.37
N ARG A 266 48.00 -37.70 -6.82
CA ARG A 266 48.19 -39.08 -7.31
C ARG A 266 47.75 -39.26 -8.77
N GLU A 267 46.64 -38.65 -9.16
CA GLU A 267 46.13 -38.77 -10.54
C GLU A 267 47.04 -38.03 -11.54
N VAL A 268 47.53 -36.84 -11.16
CA VAL A 268 48.51 -36.09 -11.96
C VAL A 268 49.82 -36.86 -12.08
N ASP A 269 50.33 -37.43 -10.99
CA ASP A 269 51.55 -38.25 -11.01
C ASP A 269 51.40 -39.50 -11.89
N ALA A 270 50.24 -40.16 -11.83
CA ALA A 270 49.92 -41.28 -12.71
C ALA A 270 49.90 -40.88 -14.18
N TRP A 271 49.35 -39.71 -14.49
CA TRP A 271 49.30 -39.16 -15.85
C TRP A 271 50.71 -38.81 -16.37
N VAL A 272 51.54 -38.19 -15.53
CA VAL A 272 52.93 -37.86 -15.86
C VAL A 272 53.77 -39.12 -16.10
N LYS A 273 53.62 -40.17 -15.28
CA LYS A 273 54.31 -41.45 -15.49
C LYS A 273 53.90 -42.11 -16.81
N LYS A 274 52.60 -42.06 -17.15
CA LYS A 274 52.07 -42.63 -18.39
C LYS A 274 52.61 -41.91 -19.64
N LEU A 275 52.87 -40.60 -19.54
CA LEU A 275 53.46 -39.79 -20.61
C LEU A 275 54.99 -39.95 -20.72
N LYS A 276 55.69 -40.20 -19.61
CA LYS A 276 57.14 -40.39 -19.61
C LYS A 276 57.59 -41.79 -20.07
N GLY A 277 56.66 -42.73 -20.28
CA GLY A 277 56.97 -44.04 -20.87
C GLY A 277 57.86 -44.92 -19.99
N GLU A 278 57.94 -44.64 -18.69
CA GLU A 278 58.61 -45.52 -17.73
C GLU A 278 57.59 -46.56 -17.26
N LYS A 279 57.82 -47.81 -17.69
CA LYS A 279 57.09 -49.00 -17.24
C LYS A 279 57.37 -49.29 -15.78
#